data_AF-A0A932YZ64-F1
#
_entry.id   AF-A0A932YZ64-F1
#
_cell.length_a   1.000
_cell.length_b   1.000
_cell.length_c   1.000
_cell.angle_alpha   90.00
_cell.angle_beta   90.00
_cell.angle_gamma   90.00
#
_symmetry.space_group_name_H-M   'P 1'
#
loop_
_entity.id
_entity.type
_entity.pdbx_description
1 polymer ?
#
loop_
_entity_poly.entity_id
_entity_poly.type
_entity_poly.pdbx_seq_one_letter_code
_entity_poly.pdbx_strand_id
1 'polypeptide(L)'
;MTHNPWRMTHSKNMRKKILIGLGAAGTALAMLPLFAAFEAHVINVTATIENALGVNTNSIDFGTVFPEEHLLQKLIISLSDSFQREGRVDDVTYVIKEKPKCEAIDSVTNGPQFVPVDPITHQCPSGYQPMPLLCPYLSKEKQFDDVSLPTDVPPFDTGVPALHGDPDNWNPEDPATQASGVLTKLGQDIEDRWDIDLLVPCFVGSCAQDNVIPPKYQLDSELESDLFGCDLWVEVTGVSTEVTVVNSDDFTLDGTTFSPAIASPVTASTTTYYSVRTKSSLGSSIPTVQWKVTVEGPGGLAVGDVHIDEVGWQDPDEISATVFHYPMSLVGGKLVAKGSCAASDPEHGDACAVDDFDVDPLDDFLNIDSVHFSAGAPAGTYTIKRQLVDTETGDPLSNELTVAVVVKP
;
A
#
# COMPACT_ATOMS: atom_id res chain seq x y z
N MET A 1 -48.47 -92.31 61.61
CA MET A 1 -48.45 -92.28 60.13
C MET A 1 -48.88 -90.87 59.72
N THR A 2 -48.24 -90.03 58.89
CA THR A 2 -46.97 -89.96 58.15
C THR A 2 -46.94 -88.53 57.54
N HIS A 3 -45.78 -87.86 57.55
CA HIS A 3 -45.22 -86.77 56.72
C HIS A 3 -46.03 -85.62 56.02
N ASN A 4 -45.58 -84.38 56.28
CA ASN A 4 -45.31 -83.13 55.48
C ASN A 4 -45.27 -83.20 53.91
N PRO A 5 -45.09 -82.12 53.07
CA PRO A 5 -45.17 -80.61 53.22
C PRO A 5 -45.42 -79.67 51.94
N TRP A 6 -45.31 -78.31 52.09
CA TRP A 6 -44.86 -77.18 51.17
C TRP A 6 -45.73 -76.72 49.92
N ARG A 7 -45.73 -75.49 49.33
CA ARG A 7 -45.38 -74.04 49.58
C ARG A 7 -45.68 -73.18 48.30
N MET A 8 -46.06 -71.88 48.45
CA MET A 8 -45.90 -70.63 47.61
C MET A 8 -45.89 -70.63 46.05
N THR A 9 -46.40 -69.60 45.34
CA THR A 9 -45.71 -68.30 45.07
C THR A 9 -46.59 -67.19 44.44
N HIS A 10 -46.16 -65.94 44.66
CA HIS A 10 -46.80 -64.66 44.31
C HIS A 10 -46.01 -63.94 43.18
N SER A 11 -46.71 -63.23 42.28
CA SER A 11 -46.16 -62.58 41.07
C SER A 11 -45.45 -61.24 41.35
N LYS A 12 -44.16 -61.16 40.98
CA LYS A 12 -43.36 -59.95 40.75
C LYS A 12 -43.52 -59.55 39.27
N ASN A 13 -43.87 -58.29 38.93
CA ASN A 13 -43.36 -57.55 37.74
C ASN A 13 -44.12 -56.23 37.46
N MET A 14 -43.89 -55.16 38.24
CA MET A 14 -44.34 -53.82 37.83
C MET A 14 -43.43 -52.65 38.26
N ARG A 15 -42.23 -52.92 38.80
CA ARG A 15 -41.27 -51.87 39.22
C ARG A 15 -40.12 -51.62 38.24
N LYS A 16 -39.99 -52.40 37.16
CA LYS A 16 -38.92 -52.27 36.17
C LYS A 16 -39.23 -51.33 34.99
N LYS A 17 -40.48 -50.92 34.80
CA LYS A 17 -40.89 -50.08 33.64
C LYS A 17 -40.81 -48.57 33.91
N ILE A 18 -40.81 -48.14 35.17
CA ILE A 18 -40.80 -46.71 35.54
C ILE A 18 -39.36 -46.16 35.68
N LEU A 19 -38.40 -46.99 36.09
CA LEU A 19 -37.00 -46.58 36.26
C LEU A 19 -36.24 -46.37 34.94
N ILE A 20 -36.68 -47.01 33.84
CA ILE A 20 -36.02 -46.86 32.52
C ILE A 20 -36.49 -45.58 31.81
N GLY A 21 -37.72 -45.10 32.06
CA GLY A 21 -38.24 -43.87 31.46
C GLY A 21 -37.61 -42.58 32.01
N LEU A 22 -37.29 -42.54 33.30
CA LEU A 22 -36.64 -41.38 33.93
C LEU A 22 -35.14 -41.26 33.57
N GLY A 23 -34.44 -42.38 33.34
CA GLY A 23 -33.05 -42.37 32.88
C GLY A 23 -32.89 -41.82 31.45
N ALA A 24 -33.87 -42.08 30.57
CA ALA A 24 -33.88 -41.59 29.20
C ALA A 24 -34.24 -40.09 29.08
N ALA A 25 -35.13 -39.58 29.95
CA ALA A 25 -35.43 -38.15 30.00
C ALA A 25 -34.26 -37.32 30.58
N GLY A 26 -33.53 -37.88 31.57
CA GLY A 26 -32.33 -37.26 32.12
C GLY A 26 -31.15 -37.21 31.13
N THR A 27 -31.01 -38.22 30.27
CA THR A 27 -30.00 -38.22 29.20
C THR A 27 -30.38 -37.32 28.02
N ALA A 28 -31.67 -37.18 27.68
CA ALA A 28 -32.13 -36.24 26.67
C ALA A 28 -31.94 -34.76 27.08
N LEU A 29 -32.03 -34.45 28.39
CA LEU A 29 -31.72 -33.10 28.93
C LEU A 29 -30.21 -32.85 29.10
N ALA A 30 -29.40 -33.90 29.32
CA ALA A 30 -27.94 -33.81 29.35
C ALA A 30 -27.29 -33.86 27.94
N MET A 31 -28.07 -34.23 26.92
CA MET A 31 -27.71 -34.16 25.49
C MET A 31 -28.44 -33.04 24.76
N LEU A 32 -29.07 -32.10 25.48
CA LEU A 32 -29.28 -30.77 24.91
C LEU A 32 -27.89 -30.28 24.52
N PRO A 33 -27.63 -30.05 23.24
CA PRO A 33 -26.30 -29.72 22.79
C PRO A 33 -25.86 -28.50 23.58
N LEU A 34 -24.73 -28.67 24.27
CA LEU A 34 -23.76 -27.64 24.52
C LEU A 34 -23.35 -27.02 23.17
N PHE A 35 -24.30 -26.39 22.48
CA PHE A 35 -24.03 -25.26 21.59
C PHE A 35 -23.68 -24.08 22.52
N ALA A 36 -22.63 -24.28 23.31
CA ALA A 36 -21.88 -23.20 23.89
C ALA A 36 -21.41 -22.37 22.70
N ALA A 37 -22.01 -21.17 22.60
CA ALA A 37 -21.50 -20.02 21.90
C ALA A 37 -20.67 -20.33 20.65
N PHE A 38 -21.35 -20.53 19.51
CA PHE A 38 -20.72 -20.10 18.26
C PHE A 38 -20.67 -18.56 18.34
N GLU A 39 -19.56 -18.02 18.85
CA GLU A 39 -19.16 -16.66 18.52
C GLU A 39 -18.84 -16.63 17.03
N ALA A 40 -19.89 -16.46 16.22
CA ALA A 40 -19.70 -16.06 14.84
C ALA A 40 -19.33 -14.58 14.86
N HIS A 41 -18.03 -14.30 14.87
CA HIS A 41 -17.52 -12.97 14.60
C HIS A 41 -17.71 -12.69 13.12
N VAL A 42 -18.74 -11.91 12.78
CA VAL A 42 -18.87 -11.36 11.44
C VAL A 42 -17.92 -10.17 11.36
N ILE A 43 -16.76 -10.39 10.74
CA ILE A 43 -15.83 -9.30 10.42
C ILE A 43 -16.40 -8.60 9.19
N ASN A 44 -16.94 -7.39 9.37
CA ASN A 44 -17.40 -6.56 8.28
C ASN A 44 -16.19 -6.02 7.52
N VAL A 45 -15.92 -6.60 6.34
CA VAL A 45 -14.88 -6.10 5.42
C VAL A 45 -15.58 -5.29 4.34
N THR A 46 -15.34 -3.98 4.36
CA THR A 46 -15.83 -3.04 3.34
C THR A 46 -14.68 -2.19 2.86
N ALA A 47 -14.59 -1.97 1.55
CA ALA A 47 -13.62 -1.07 0.94
C ALA A 47 -14.33 -0.17 -0.08
N THR A 48 -13.94 1.10 -0.13
CA THR A 48 -14.31 2.00 -1.21
C THR A 48 -13.19 1.96 -2.25
N ILE A 49 -13.53 1.79 -3.52
CA ILE A 49 -12.58 1.76 -4.62
C ILE A 49 -12.73 3.09 -5.38
N GLU A 50 -11.66 3.90 -5.37
CA GLU A 50 -11.61 5.19 -6.05
C GLU A 50 -10.36 5.25 -6.95
N ASN A 51 -10.35 6.13 -7.95
CA ASN A 51 -9.21 6.28 -8.87
C ASN A 51 -8.07 7.03 -8.17
N ALA A 52 -6.82 6.65 -8.44
CA ALA A 52 -5.66 7.39 -7.93
C ALA A 52 -5.39 8.69 -8.72
N LEU A 53 -5.71 8.68 -10.02
CA LEU A 53 -5.46 9.79 -10.93
C LEU A 53 -6.76 10.44 -11.44
N GLY A 54 -6.72 11.75 -11.64
CA GLY A 54 -7.61 12.51 -12.50
C GLY A 54 -6.94 12.76 -13.85
N VAL A 55 -7.53 12.22 -14.92
CA VAL A 55 -7.03 12.37 -16.31
C VAL A 55 -8.12 13.00 -17.16
N ASN A 56 -7.76 13.98 -17.99
CA ASN A 56 -8.69 14.53 -18.97
C ASN A 56 -8.92 13.51 -20.11
N THR A 57 -10.12 12.94 -20.19
CA THR A 57 -10.48 11.90 -21.19
C THR A 57 -11.12 12.47 -22.45
N ASN A 58 -11.01 13.76 -22.71
CA ASN A 58 -11.51 14.33 -23.97
C ASN A 58 -10.70 13.76 -25.15
N SER A 59 -11.37 13.48 -26.26
CA SER A 59 -10.70 13.01 -27.47
C SER A 59 -9.73 14.06 -28.00
N ILE A 60 -8.50 13.65 -28.28
CA ILE A 60 -7.54 14.47 -29.02
C ILE A 60 -7.80 14.25 -30.51
N ASP A 61 -8.21 15.32 -31.20
CA ASP A 61 -8.47 15.31 -32.64
C ASP A 61 -7.53 16.32 -33.31
N PHE A 62 -6.68 15.82 -34.21
CA PHE A 62 -5.75 16.62 -34.99
C PHE A 62 -6.38 17.14 -36.29
N GLY A 63 -7.58 16.67 -36.67
CA GLY A 63 -8.26 17.04 -37.89
C GLY A 63 -7.52 16.56 -39.15
N THR A 64 -7.63 17.34 -40.23
CA THR A 64 -6.86 17.08 -41.46
C THR A 64 -5.47 17.68 -41.31
N VAL A 65 -4.47 16.82 -41.48
CA VAL A 65 -3.05 17.17 -41.33
C VAL A 65 -2.30 16.98 -42.64
N PHE A 66 -1.18 17.65 -42.80
CA PHE A 66 -0.33 17.55 -43.99
C PHE A 66 1.02 16.90 -43.69
N PRO A 67 1.66 16.22 -44.66
CA PRO A 67 2.97 15.59 -44.45
C PRO A 67 3.98 16.55 -43.81
N GLU A 68 4.70 16.06 -42.79
CA GLU A 68 5.72 16.78 -42.03
C GLU A 68 5.19 17.99 -41.22
N GLU A 69 3.88 18.09 -41.02
CA GLU A 69 3.29 19.00 -40.04
C GLU A 69 3.56 18.52 -38.61
N HIS A 70 3.66 19.49 -37.68
CA HIS A 70 3.75 19.25 -36.24
C HIS A 70 2.51 19.86 -35.59
N LEU A 71 1.79 19.05 -34.82
CA LEU A 71 0.59 19.50 -34.12
C LEU A 71 0.67 19.14 -32.64
N LEU A 72 0.54 20.16 -31.80
CA LEU A 72 0.67 20.03 -30.36
C LEU A 72 -0.70 19.98 -29.66
N GLN A 73 -0.88 18.99 -28.79
CA GLN A 73 -2.06 18.85 -27.93
C GLN A 73 -1.64 18.61 -26.49
N LYS A 74 -2.46 19.05 -25.54
CA LYS A 74 -2.12 18.98 -24.10
C LYS A 74 -2.83 17.83 -23.41
N LEU A 75 -2.10 17.07 -22.61
CA LEU A 75 -2.64 16.05 -21.70
C LEU A 75 -2.25 16.43 -20.27
N ILE A 76 -3.22 16.44 -19.36
CA ILE A 76 -3.01 16.72 -17.94
C ILE A 76 -3.36 15.47 -17.15
N ILE A 77 -2.44 15.05 -16.28
CA ILE A 77 -2.57 13.93 -15.36
C ILE A 77 -2.35 14.49 -13.96
N SER A 78 -3.30 14.28 -13.04
CA SER A 78 -3.24 14.84 -11.69
C SER A 78 -3.62 13.81 -10.65
N LEU A 79 -3.26 14.01 -9.39
CA LEU A 79 -3.79 13.22 -8.29
C LEU A 79 -5.30 13.47 -8.14
N SER A 80 -6.08 12.41 -7.99
CA SER A 80 -7.52 12.57 -7.79
C SER A 80 -7.85 13.18 -6.43
N ASP A 81 -9.01 13.85 -6.31
CA ASP A 81 -9.49 14.39 -5.03
C ASP A 81 -9.63 13.31 -3.94
N SER A 82 -9.92 12.07 -4.33
CA SER A 82 -9.97 10.92 -3.42
C SER A 82 -8.59 10.53 -2.91
N PHE A 83 -7.59 10.50 -3.79
CA PHE A 83 -6.22 10.17 -3.43
C PHE A 83 -5.60 11.25 -2.54
N GLN A 84 -5.83 12.52 -2.88
CA GLN A 84 -5.36 13.66 -2.10
C GLN A 84 -5.90 13.68 -0.67
N ARG A 85 -7.15 13.20 -0.45
CA ARG A 85 -7.77 13.12 0.88
C ARG A 85 -7.38 11.88 1.67
N GLU A 86 -6.81 10.86 1.03
CA GLU A 86 -6.40 9.64 1.69
C GLU A 86 -5.02 9.83 2.32
N GLY A 87 -4.94 9.76 3.66
CA GLY A 87 -3.70 10.00 4.40
C GLY A 87 -2.69 8.87 4.29
N ARG A 88 -3.13 7.63 4.01
CA ARG A 88 -2.23 6.46 4.03
C ARG A 88 -1.31 6.33 2.81
N VAL A 89 -1.61 6.99 1.70
CA VAL A 89 -0.86 6.86 0.44
C VAL A 89 -0.16 8.17 0.15
N ASP A 90 0.94 8.17 -0.61
CA ASP A 90 1.62 9.43 -0.97
C ASP A 90 1.84 9.58 -2.47
N ASP A 91 2.45 8.57 -3.09
CA ASP A 91 2.89 8.66 -4.47
C ASP A 91 2.02 7.82 -5.40
N VAL A 92 1.90 8.26 -6.64
CA VAL A 92 1.37 7.48 -7.75
C VAL A 92 2.40 7.43 -8.84
N THR A 93 2.83 6.23 -9.19
CA THR A 93 3.62 6.01 -10.40
C THR A 93 2.70 5.51 -11.51
N TYR A 94 2.90 6.04 -12.72
CA TYR A 94 2.08 5.69 -13.86
C TYR A 94 2.87 5.67 -15.16
N VAL A 95 2.26 5.10 -16.19
CA VAL A 95 2.78 5.14 -17.56
C VAL A 95 1.70 5.61 -18.54
N ILE A 96 2.11 6.31 -19.58
CA ILE A 96 1.29 6.67 -20.74
C ILE A 96 1.66 5.70 -21.86
N LYS A 97 0.79 4.71 -22.08
CA LYS A 97 0.90 3.73 -23.16
C LYS A 97 0.17 4.22 -24.40
N GLU A 98 0.56 3.64 -25.52
CA GLU A 98 -0.06 3.88 -26.82
C GLU A 98 -0.59 2.58 -27.39
N LYS A 99 -1.89 2.52 -27.60
CA LYS A 99 -2.58 1.33 -28.09
C LYS A 99 -3.18 1.62 -29.48
N PRO A 100 -3.11 0.67 -30.43
CA PRO A 100 -3.80 0.82 -31.71
C PRO A 100 -5.29 1.08 -31.51
N LYS A 101 -5.87 1.89 -32.38
CA LYS A 101 -7.31 2.20 -32.37
C LYS A 101 -8.04 1.32 -33.37
N CYS A 102 -9.26 0.92 -33.02
CA CYS A 102 -10.10 0.11 -33.90
C CYS A 102 -11.30 0.90 -34.41
N GLU A 103 -11.68 0.66 -35.66
CA GLU A 103 -12.86 1.23 -36.30
C GLU A 103 -13.89 0.15 -36.65
N ALA A 104 -15.16 0.53 -36.66
CA ALA A 104 -16.26 -0.38 -36.98
C ALA A 104 -16.20 -0.82 -38.45
N ILE A 105 -16.35 -2.12 -38.68
CA ILE A 105 -16.60 -2.66 -40.02
C ILE A 105 -18.07 -2.38 -40.35
N ASP A 106 -18.39 -1.78 -41.51
CA ASP A 106 -19.70 -1.28 -42.00
C ASP A 106 -20.98 -2.08 -41.62
N SER A 107 -20.83 -3.32 -41.20
CA SER A 107 -21.85 -4.21 -40.63
C SER A 107 -22.33 -3.90 -39.19
N VAL A 108 -21.63 -3.07 -38.40
CA VAL A 108 -22.02 -2.78 -37.01
C VAL A 108 -23.11 -1.70 -36.97
N THR A 109 -24.37 -2.11 -37.07
CA THR A 109 -25.52 -1.19 -37.16
C THR A 109 -25.89 -0.47 -35.87
N ASN A 110 -25.28 -0.78 -34.72
CA ASN A 110 -25.64 -0.19 -33.40
C ASN A 110 -24.45 0.00 -32.42
N GLY A 111 -23.23 0.20 -32.93
CA GLY A 111 -22.03 0.38 -32.09
C GLY A 111 -21.39 1.77 -32.23
N PRO A 112 -20.47 2.16 -31.33
CA PRO A 112 -19.61 3.32 -31.55
C PRO A 112 -18.75 3.11 -32.81
N GLN A 113 -18.41 4.21 -33.51
CA GLN A 113 -17.56 4.14 -34.70
C GLN A 113 -16.14 3.67 -34.35
N PHE A 114 -15.64 4.04 -33.18
CA PHE A 114 -14.30 3.72 -32.71
C PHE A 114 -14.35 3.03 -31.35
N VAL A 115 -13.47 2.05 -31.15
CA VAL A 115 -13.28 1.34 -29.89
C VAL A 115 -11.80 1.09 -29.62
N PRO A 116 -11.39 1.00 -28.34
CA PRO A 116 -10.05 0.55 -28.01
C PRO A 116 -9.88 -0.94 -28.33
N VAL A 117 -8.62 -1.36 -28.50
CA VAL A 117 -8.26 -2.79 -28.46
C VAL A 117 -8.56 -3.40 -27.09
N ASP A 118 -8.77 -4.73 -27.06
CA ASP A 118 -8.90 -5.46 -25.81
C ASP A 118 -7.63 -5.32 -24.95
N PRO A 119 -7.74 -5.00 -23.66
CA PRO A 119 -6.60 -4.63 -22.83
C PRO A 119 -5.63 -5.80 -22.55
N ILE A 120 -6.05 -7.06 -22.76
CA ILE A 120 -5.25 -8.26 -22.49
C ILE A 120 -4.67 -8.83 -23.78
N THR A 121 -5.48 -8.90 -24.84
CA THR A 121 -5.10 -9.53 -26.11
C THR A 121 -4.55 -8.54 -27.12
N HIS A 122 -4.74 -7.24 -26.90
CA HIS A 122 -4.37 -6.15 -27.81
C HIS A 122 -4.99 -6.28 -29.21
N GLN A 123 -6.10 -7.01 -29.32
CA GLN A 123 -6.82 -7.24 -30.57
C GLN A 123 -8.09 -6.40 -30.64
N CYS A 124 -8.49 -6.04 -31.86
CA CYS A 124 -9.78 -5.40 -32.07
C CYS A 124 -10.93 -6.36 -31.72
N PRO A 125 -11.98 -5.87 -31.05
CA PRO A 125 -13.15 -6.69 -30.75
C PRO A 125 -13.88 -7.10 -32.02
N SER A 126 -14.74 -8.14 -31.92
CA SER A 126 -15.50 -8.64 -33.06
C SER A 126 -16.38 -7.55 -33.69
N GLY A 127 -16.30 -7.41 -35.02
CA GLY A 127 -16.99 -6.36 -35.77
C GLY A 127 -16.17 -5.09 -35.98
N TYR A 128 -14.93 -5.05 -35.49
CA TYR A 128 -14.00 -3.93 -35.67
C TYR A 128 -12.71 -4.39 -36.33
N GLN A 129 -12.04 -3.48 -37.03
CA GLN A 129 -10.74 -3.68 -37.65
C GLN A 129 -9.73 -2.63 -37.14
N PRO A 130 -8.43 -2.94 -37.14
CA PRO A 130 -7.42 -1.96 -36.74
C PRO A 130 -7.34 -0.84 -37.78
N MET A 131 -7.26 0.40 -37.29
CA MET A 131 -6.95 1.56 -38.13
C MET A 131 -5.46 1.56 -38.48
N PRO A 132 -5.06 2.23 -39.59
CA PRO A 132 -3.67 2.60 -39.82
C PRO A 132 -3.03 3.22 -38.58
N LEU A 133 -1.84 2.73 -38.23
CA LEU A 133 -1.24 2.97 -36.93
C LEU A 133 -0.67 4.40 -36.82
N LEU A 134 -1.17 5.17 -35.86
CA LEU A 134 -0.66 6.53 -35.57
C LEU A 134 0.41 6.57 -34.46
N CYS A 135 0.47 5.54 -33.61
CA CYS A 135 1.25 5.58 -32.36
C CYS A 135 2.75 5.91 -32.52
N PRO A 136 3.51 5.34 -33.48
CA PRO A 136 4.92 5.67 -33.67
C PRO A 136 5.22 7.14 -33.91
N TYR A 137 4.21 7.93 -34.29
CA TYR A 137 4.35 9.32 -34.72
C TYR A 137 3.97 10.32 -33.62
N LEU A 138 3.49 9.84 -32.48
CA LEU A 138 3.07 10.66 -31.35
C LEU A 138 4.18 10.76 -30.30
N SER A 139 4.76 11.94 -30.12
CA SER A 139 5.62 12.18 -28.96
C SER A 139 4.77 12.35 -27.70
N LYS A 140 5.38 12.07 -26.56
CA LYS A 140 4.85 12.28 -25.21
C LYS A 140 5.97 12.92 -24.41
N GLU A 141 6.01 14.24 -24.37
CA GLU A 141 7.08 14.98 -23.69
C GLU A 141 6.51 15.84 -22.57
N LYS A 142 7.26 16.02 -21.48
CA LYS A 142 6.87 16.96 -20.42
C LYS A 142 6.86 18.39 -20.95
N GLN A 143 5.89 19.19 -20.53
CA GLN A 143 5.88 20.61 -20.85
C GLN A 143 7.12 21.30 -20.27
N PHE A 144 7.68 22.25 -21.02
CA PHE A 144 8.88 22.96 -20.60
C PHE A 144 8.70 23.76 -19.29
N ASP A 145 7.48 24.12 -18.92
CA ASP A 145 7.17 24.78 -17.65
C ASP A 145 6.83 23.80 -16.51
N ASP A 146 6.92 22.50 -16.77
CA ASP A 146 6.62 21.38 -15.88
C ASP A 146 7.86 20.49 -15.67
N VAL A 147 8.97 21.14 -15.37
CA VAL A 147 10.30 20.54 -15.10
C VAL A 147 10.96 21.19 -13.89
N SER A 148 10.13 21.63 -12.94
CA SER A 148 10.54 22.50 -11.84
C SER A 148 10.84 21.74 -10.55
N LEU A 149 10.30 20.52 -10.43
CA LEU A 149 10.50 19.62 -9.31
C LEU A 149 11.47 18.49 -9.69
N PRO A 150 12.15 17.88 -8.71
CA PRO A 150 13.00 16.71 -8.96
C PRO A 150 12.24 15.52 -9.55
N THR A 151 10.94 15.41 -9.27
CA THR A 151 10.04 14.38 -9.80
C THR A 151 9.64 14.64 -11.25
N ASP A 152 9.63 15.89 -11.72
CA ASP A 152 9.32 16.25 -13.11
C ASP A 152 10.40 15.85 -14.14
N VAL A 153 11.51 15.26 -13.70
CA VAL A 153 12.66 14.95 -14.56
C VAL A 153 13.13 13.50 -14.42
N PRO A 154 13.91 12.97 -15.38
CA PRO A 154 14.44 11.62 -15.27
C PRO A 154 15.24 11.42 -13.97
N PRO A 155 15.08 10.26 -13.29
CA PRO A 155 14.46 9.03 -13.80
C PRO A 155 12.95 8.89 -13.54
N PHE A 156 12.32 9.81 -12.82
CA PHE A 156 10.92 9.70 -12.42
C PHE A 156 10.01 9.91 -13.63
N ASP A 157 10.19 11.06 -14.29
CA ASP A 157 9.42 11.43 -15.45
C ASP A 157 10.26 11.31 -16.70
N THR A 158 9.82 10.44 -17.59
CA THR A 158 10.54 10.14 -18.83
C THR A 158 9.57 10.23 -20.00
N GLY A 159 9.86 11.14 -20.93
CA GLY A 159 9.12 11.26 -22.19
C GLY A 159 9.60 10.31 -23.26
N VAL A 160 8.81 10.21 -24.33
CA VAL A 160 9.13 9.43 -25.54
C VAL A 160 9.01 10.35 -26.75
N PRO A 161 10.09 10.55 -27.53
CA PRO A 161 10.02 11.36 -28.73
C PRO A 161 9.21 10.64 -29.82
N ALA A 162 8.70 11.39 -30.80
CA ALA A 162 8.10 10.78 -31.99
C ALA A 162 9.12 9.93 -32.76
N LEU A 163 8.61 9.09 -33.67
CA LEU A 163 9.37 8.11 -34.45
C LEU A 163 10.02 7.06 -33.55
N HIS A 164 9.24 6.48 -32.63
CA HIS A 164 9.62 5.41 -31.72
C HIS A 164 8.96 4.08 -32.05
N GLY A 165 9.44 3.01 -31.41
CA GLY A 165 8.93 1.65 -31.61
C GLY A 165 9.17 1.10 -33.03
N ASP A 166 8.48 0.00 -33.32
CA ASP A 166 8.44 -0.64 -34.63
C ASP A 166 7.04 -0.44 -35.24
N PRO A 167 6.89 0.36 -36.31
CA PRO A 167 5.59 0.61 -36.92
C PRO A 167 4.97 -0.64 -37.56
N ASP A 168 5.80 -1.63 -37.96
CA ASP A 168 5.34 -2.86 -38.60
C ASP A 168 4.96 -3.95 -37.58
N ASN A 169 5.45 -3.82 -36.34
CA ASN A 169 5.24 -4.80 -35.27
C ASN A 169 5.05 -4.09 -33.91
N TRP A 170 4.03 -3.24 -33.85
CA TRP A 170 3.75 -2.43 -32.67
C TRP A 170 3.44 -3.29 -31.44
N ASN A 171 4.16 -3.02 -30.35
CA ASN A 171 3.94 -3.67 -29.06
C ASN A 171 3.66 -2.60 -27.98
N PRO A 172 2.41 -2.49 -27.49
CA PRO A 172 2.08 -1.50 -26.46
C PRO A 172 2.76 -1.78 -25.10
N GLU A 173 3.30 -2.99 -24.92
CA GLU A 173 4.01 -3.39 -23.70
C GLU A 173 5.53 -3.19 -23.79
N ASP A 174 6.05 -2.65 -24.91
CA ASP A 174 7.47 -2.28 -25.00
C ASP A 174 7.74 -1.00 -24.18
N PRO A 175 8.56 -1.05 -23.13
CA PRO A 175 8.88 0.12 -22.30
C PRO A 175 9.49 1.28 -23.09
N ALA A 176 10.16 1.02 -24.23
CA ALA A 176 10.72 2.07 -25.07
C ALA A 176 9.67 2.95 -25.78
N THR A 177 8.39 2.54 -25.72
CA THR A 177 7.25 3.27 -26.29
C THR A 177 6.41 4.00 -25.24
N GLN A 178 6.74 3.84 -23.96
CA GLN A 178 5.95 4.32 -22.83
C GLN A 178 6.61 5.54 -22.20
N ALA A 179 5.84 6.60 -22.01
CA ALA A 179 6.27 7.67 -21.11
C ALA A 179 5.92 7.27 -19.68
N SER A 180 6.76 7.61 -18.70
CA SER A 180 6.53 7.36 -17.28
C SER A 180 6.37 8.68 -16.53
N GLY A 181 5.56 8.67 -15.47
CA GLY A 181 5.42 9.81 -14.57
C GLY A 181 5.24 9.39 -13.10
N VAL A 182 5.59 10.30 -12.19
CA VAL A 182 5.44 10.15 -10.74
C VAL A 182 4.83 11.41 -10.14
N LEU A 183 3.68 11.26 -9.50
CA LEU A 183 3.05 12.30 -8.69
C LEU A 183 3.21 12.00 -7.20
N THR A 184 3.47 13.00 -6.38
CA THR A 184 3.66 12.90 -4.93
C THR A 184 2.97 14.05 -4.19
N LYS A 185 2.22 13.75 -3.12
CA LYS A 185 1.60 14.80 -2.29
C LYS A 185 2.65 15.52 -1.46
N LEU A 186 3.56 14.78 -0.83
CA LEU A 186 4.62 15.35 -0.01
C LEU A 186 5.61 16.20 -0.81
N GLY A 187 6.00 15.73 -2.01
CA GLY A 187 6.83 16.52 -2.92
C GLY A 187 6.11 17.70 -3.59
N GLN A 188 4.82 17.90 -3.30
CA GLN A 188 3.95 18.91 -3.92
C GLN A 188 3.82 18.79 -5.44
N ASP A 189 4.13 17.61 -5.97
CA ASP A 189 3.98 17.27 -7.38
C ASP A 189 2.65 16.56 -7.60
N ILE A 190 1.58 17.32 -7.73
CA ILE A 190 0.21 16.78 -7.79
C ILE A 190 -0.37 16.77 -9.21
N GLU A 191 0.37 17.28 -10.20
CA GLU A 191 -0.07 17.44 -11.58
C GLU A 191 1.12 17.41 -12.55
N ASP A 192 1.01 16.53 -13.55
CA ASP A 192 1.88 16.51 -14.71
C ASP A 192 1.18 17.04 -15.95
N ARG A 193 1.90 17.87 -16.70
CA ARG A 193 1.50 18.44 -17.99
C ARG A 193 2.36 17.86 -19.10
N TRP A 194 1.72 17.11 -19.99
CA TRP A 194 2.33 16.48 -21.15
C TRP A 194 1.93 17.18 -22.44
N ASP A 195 2.91 17.35 -23.31
CA ASP A 195 2.78 17.74 -24.70
C ASP A 195 2.75 16.49 -25.57
N ILE A 196 1.61 16.31 -26.27
CA ILE A 196 1.39 15.26 -27.26
C ILE A 196 1.59 15.90 -28.63
N ASP A 197 2.77 15.71 -29.24
CA ASP A 197 3.06 16.21 -30.58
C ASP A 197 2.87 15.10 -31.62
N LEU A 198 2.06 15.38 -32.63
CA LEU A 198 1.97 14.52 -33.82
C LEU A 198 2.97 15.00 -34.86
N LEU A 199 4.02 14.21 -35.08
CA LEU A 199 4.93 14.36 -36.21
C LEU A 199 4.38 13.61 -37.41
N VAL A 200 3.70 14.33 -38.31
CA VAL A 200 2.99 13.71 -39.42
C VAL A 200 3.98 13.07 -40.40
N PRO A 201 3.91 11.75 -40.63
CA PRO A 201 4.81 11.10 -41.57
C PRO A 201 4.55 11.51 -43.01
N CYS A 202 5.56 11.35 -43.85
CA CYS A 202 5.43 11.45 -45.30
C CYS A 202 5.18 10.08 -45.93
N PHE A 203 4.54 10.09 -47.10
CA PHE A 203 4.43 8.90 -47.94
C PHE A 203 5.75 8.61 -48.67
N VAL A 204 6.05 7.33 -48.90
CA VAL A 204 7.23 6.89 -49.64
C VAL A 204 7.34 7.63 -50.98
N GLY A 205 8.50 8.26 -51.20
CA GLY A 205 8.77 9.04 -52.42
C GLY A 205 8.21 10.47 -52.43
N SER A 206 7.49 10.87 -51.38
CA SER A 206 6.90 12.23 -51.24
C SER A 206 7.48 13.03 -50.07
N CYS A 207 8.47 12.48 -49.35
CA CYS A 207 9.17 13.16 -48.26
C CYS A 207 10.02 14.33 -48.75
N ALA A 208 10.22 15.34 -47.91
CA ALA A 208 11.14 16.43 -48.17
C ALA A 208 12.60 15.93 -48.26
N GLN A 209 13.42 16.72 -48.95
CA GLN A 209 14.81 16.35 -49.25
C GLN A 209 15.73 16.32 -48.02
N ASP A 210 15.32 16.94 -46.92
CA ASP A 210 16.03 16.94 -45.65
C ASP A 210 15.92 15.59 -44.91
N ASN A 211 15.03 14.68 -45.35
CA ASN A 211 14.85 13.32 -44.85
C ASN A 211 14.70 13.26 -43.32
N VAL A 212 13.93 14.18 -42.75
CA VAL A 212 13.63 14.17 -41.30
C VAL A 212 12.94 12.87 -40.89
N ILE A 213 12.13 12.27 -41.79
CA ILE A 213 11.46 11.00 -41.57
C ILE A 213 12.31 9.82 -42.10
N PRO A 214 12.82 8.93 -41.22
CA PRO A 214 13.57 7.76 -41.63
C PRO A 214 12.72 6.82 -42.52
N PRO A 215 13.33 6.08 -43.47
CA PRO A 215 12.59 5.20 -44.38
C PRO A 215 11.63 4.22 -43.71
N LYS A 216 11.96 3.72 -42.52
CA LYS A 216 11.09 2.80 -41.77
C LYS A 216 9.80 3.42 -41.24
N TYR A 217 9.71 4.75 -41.21
CA TYR A 217 8.55 5.52 -40.73
C TYR A 217 7.84 6.26 -41.86
N GLN A 218 8.19 5.95 -43.11
CA GLN A 218 7.47 6.48 -44.27
C GLN A 218 6.25 5.60 -44.53
N LEU A 219 5.12 6.23 -44.80
CA LEU A 219 3.86 5.52 -45.05
C LEU A 219 3.77 5.00 -46.48
N ASP A 220 3.06 3.89 -46.67
CA ASP A 220 2.64 3.46 -48.01
C ASP A 220 1.68 4.49 -48.60
N SER A 221 1.93 4.91 -49.84
CA SER A 221 1.06 5.79 -50.62
C SER A 221 -0.38 5.27 -50.76
N GLU A 222 -0.62 3.97 -50.61
CA GLU A 222 -1.97 3.40 -50.62
C GLU A 222 -2.82 3.84 -49.42
N LEU A 223 -2.20 4.30 -48.33
CA LEU A 223 -2.87 4.83 -47.13
C LEU A 223 -3.20 6.33 -47.24
N GLU A 224 -2.95 6.96 -48.39
CA GLU A 224 -3.27 8.37 -48.58
C GLU A 224 -4.79 8.60 -48.45
N SER A 225 -5.16 9.55 -47.58
CA SER A 225 -6.55 9.87 -47.21
C SER A 225 -7.25 8.90 -46.26
N ASP A 226 -6.57 7.85 -45.79
CA ASP A 226 -7.11 6.99 -44.73
C ASP A 226 -7.11 7.70 -43.37
N LEU A 227 -7.98 7.25 -42.47
CA LEU A 227 -8.03 7.75 -41.10
C LEU A 227 -7.12 6.92 -40.20
N PHE A 228 -6.12 7.58 -39.60
CA PHE A 228 -5.16 6.94 -38.69
C PHE A 228 -5.64 7.02 -37.23
N GLY A 229 -5.22 6.09 -36.40
CA GLY A 229 -5.64 6.06 -35.00
C GLY A 229 -4.60 5.52 -34.02
N CYS A 230 -4.59 6.11 -32.83
CA CYS A 230 -3.92 5.62 -31.63
C CYS A 230 -4.72 6.08 -30.40
N ASP A 231 -4.83 5.24 -29.40
CA ASP A 231 -5.39 5.59 -28.09
C ASP A 231 -4.26 5.76 -27.09
N LEU A 232 -4.27 6.88 -26.35
CA LEU A 232 -3.43 7.06 -25.17
C LEU A 232 -4.09 6.37 -23.97
N TRP A 233 -3.32 5.54 -23.27
CA TRP A 233 -3.77 4.77 -22.13
C TRP A 233 -2.90 5.09 -20.92
N VAL A 234 -3.46 5.81 -19.96
CA VAL A 234 -2.79 6.11 -18.68
C VAL A 234 -3.04 4.96 -17.72
N GLU A 235 -1.97 4.32 -17.26
CA GLU A 235 -2.01 3.16 -16.38
C GLU A 235 -1.22 3.44 -15.11
N VAL A 236 -1.87 3.30 -13.95
CA VAL A 236 -1.19 3.34 -12.66
C VAL A 236 -0.39 2.04 -12.49
N THR A 237 0.92 2.18 -12.32
CA THR A 237 1.85 1.06 -12.15
C THR A 237 2.25 0.85 -10.69
N GLY A 238 2.05 1.86 -9.85
CA GLY A 238 2.31 1.78 -8.42
C GLY A 238 1.59 2.89 -7.65
N VAL A 239 1.32 2.58 -6.39
CA VAL A 239 0.91 3.56 -5.38
C VAL A 239 1.84 3.32 -4.20
N SER A 240 2.58 4.34 -3.76
CA SER A 240 3.36 4.19 -2.53
C SER A 240 2.37 4.17 -1.37
N THR A 241 2.35 3.04 -0.67
CA THR A 241 1.35 2.83 0.37
C THR A 241 1.91 2.98 1.76
N GLU A 242 3.20 2.78 2.04
CA GLU A 242 3.64 2.77 3.45
C GLU A 242 5.14 3.03 3.61
N VAL A 243 5.46 3.78 4.68
CA VAL A 243 6.59 3.43 5.53
C VAL A 243 6.17 2.20 6.34
N THR A 244 6.84 1.06 6.17
CA THR A 244 6.47 -0.18 6.89
C THR A 244 7.38 -0.38 8.09
N VAL A 245 6.78 -0.67 9.25
CA VAL A 245 7.48 -1.00 10.50
C VAL A 245 7.23 -2.47 10.86
N VAL A 246 8.30 -3.24 11.00
CA VAL A 246 8.28 -4.68 11.34
C VAL A 246 9.16 -4.99 12.54
N ASN A 247 8.91 -6.12 13.20
CA ASN A 247 9.85 -6.65 14.21
C ASN A 247 11.16 -7.06 13.53
N SER A 248 12.27 -6.83 14.22
CA SER A 248 13.60 -7.28 13.80
C SER A 248 14.11 -8.34 14.79
N ASP A 249 14.83 -9.33 14.27
CA ASP A 249 15.61 -10.27 15.10
C ASP A 249 17.06 -9.79 15.29
N ASP A 250 17.39 -8.62 14.72
CA ASP A 250 18.68 -7.98 14.91
C ASP A 250 18.64 -7.08 16.14
N PHE A 251 19.49 -7.42 17.12
CA PHE A 251 19.65 -6.70 18.38
C PHE A 251 21.05 -6.12 18.50
N THR A 252 21.77 -5.94 17.39
CA THR A 252 23.17 -5.47 17.42
C THR A 252 23.28 -4.09 16.77
N LEU A 253 23.83 -3.12 17.50
CA LEU A 253 24.22 -1.81 16.98
C LEU A 253 25.68 -1.56 17.33
N ASP A 254 26.48 -1.13 16.35
CA ASP A 254 27.92 -0.84 16.51
C ASP A 254 28.69 -1.96 17.25
N GLY A 255 28.39 -3.22 16.92
CA GLY A 255 29.00 -4.40 17.55
C GLY A 255 28.54 -4.67 19.00
N THR A 256 27.65 -3.86 19.56
CA THR A 256 27.02 -4.07 20.87
C THR A 256 25.71 -4.81 20.71
N THR A 257 25.59 -5.99 21.33
CA THR A 257 24.34 -6.76 21.33
C THR A 257 23.52 -6.49 22.59
N PHE A 258 22.28 -6.06 22.42
CA PHE A 258 21.35 -5.78 23.52
C PHE A 258 20.63 -7.06 23.97
N SER A 259 20.65 -7.33 25.28
CA SER A 259 20.15 -8.59 25.85
C SER A 259 19.74 -8.40 27.32
N PRO A 260 18.67 -9.08 27.79
CA PRO A 260 17.86 -10.08 27.07
C PRO A 260 16.76 -9.46 26.21
N ALA A 261 16.42 -10.11 25.10
CA ALA A 261 15.23 -9.78 24.32
C ALA A 261 13.97 -9.95 25.18
N ILE A 262 12.96 -9.10 24.94
CA ILE A 262 11.69 -9.14 25.65
C ILE A 262 11.01 -10.50 25.42
N ALA A 263 10.56 -11.11 26.50
CA ALA A 263 9.91 -12.41 26.49
C ALA A 263 8.77 -12.44 27.50
N SER A 264 7.85 -13.40 27.33
CA SER A 264 6.75 -13.63 28.27
C SER A 264 7.03 -14.90 29.07
N PRO A 265 6.95 -14.89 30.42
CA PRO A 265 6.58 -13.75 31.27
C PRO A 265 7.72 -12.73 31.45
N VAL A 266 7.36 -11.47 31.73
CA VAL A 266 8.31 -10.42 32.12
C VAL A 266 8.52 -10.42 33.63
N THR A 267 9.76 -10.19 34.07
CA THR A 267 10.09 -10.03 35.50
C THR A 267 10.02 -8.55 35.85
N ALA A 268 9.40 -8.20 36.98
CA ALA A 268 9.39 -6.82 37.45
C ALA A 268 10.81 -6.34 37.75
N SER A 269 11.08 -5.06 37.49
CA SER A 269 12.38 -4.43 37.72
C SER A 269 13.54 -5.01 36.89
N THR A 270 13.25 -5.72 35.81
CA THR A 270 14.26 -6.15 34.83
C THR A 270 14.09 -5.40 33.53
N THR A 271 15.20 -4.93 32.96
CA THR A 271 15.24 -4.33 31.63
C THR A 271 15.38 -5.42 30.57
N THR A 272 14.54 -5.34 29.54
CA THR A 272 14.55 -6.24 28.37
C THR A 272 14.53 -5.39 27.10
N TYR A 273 14.79 -5.97 25.93
CA TYR A 273 14.91 -5.22 24.68
C TYR A 273 14.00 -5.74 23.57
N TYR A 274 13.49 -4.85 22.72
CA TYR A 274 12.91 -5.22 21.43
C TYR A 274 13.55 -4.39 20.32
N SER A 275 13.53 -4.90 19.10
CA SER A 275 14.01 -4.15 17.94
C SER A 275 12.96 -4.12 16.84
N VAL A 276 12.88 -2.97 16.17
CA VAL A 276 11.99 -2.73 15.04
C VAL A 276 12.82 -2.27 13.85
N ARG A 277 12.43 -2.69 12.67
CA ARG A 277 13.02 -2.24 11.41
C ARG A 277 11.97 -1.50 10.62
N THR A 278 12.33 -0.30 10.17
CA THR A 278 11.51 0.53 9.31
C THR A 278 12.03 0.41 7.89
N LYS A 279 11.12 0.29 6.92
CA LYS A 279 11.46 0.35 5.50
C LYS A 279 10.59 1.40 4.81
N SER A 280 11.24 2.37 4.17
CA SER A 280 10.59 3.33 3.29
C SER A 280 10.58 2.80 1.86
N SER A 281 9.46 3.02 1.17
CA SER A 281 9.33 2.75 -0.27
C SER A 281 8.83 3.99 -1.02
N LEU A 282 9.03 5.15 -0.42
CA LEU A 282 8.53 6.43 -0.88
C LEU A 282 9.38 6.99 -2.02
N GLY A 283 8.76 7.83 -2.86
CA GLY A 283 9.44 8.62 -3.88
C GLY A 283 10.06 9.91 -3.33
N SER A 284 9.65 10.35 -2.14
CA SER A 284 10.14 11.56 -1.47
C SER A 284 10.36 11.34 0.03
N SER A 285 11.14 12.24 0.65
CA SER A 285 11.39 12.20 2.09
C SER A 285 10.17 12.71 2.86
N ILE A 286 9.82 12.06 3.97
CA ILE A 286 8.82 12.58 4.92
C ILE A 286 9.55 13.36 6.00
N PRO A 287 9.41 14.70 6.06
CA PRO A 287 10.02 15.47 7.12
C PRO A 287 9.25 15.34 8.42
N THR A 288 9.91 15.60 9.55
CA THR A 288 9.27 15.79 10.87
C THR A 288 8.43 14.59 11.33
N VAL A 289 9.02 13.40 11.34
CA VAL A 289 8.40 12.15 11.79
C VAL A 289 8.77 11.84 13.24
N GLN A 290 7.84 11.22 13.97
CA GLN A 290 8.06 10.73 15.32
C GLN A 290 7.63 9.28 15.52
N TRP A 291 8.34 8.60 16.42
CA TRP A 291 7.89 7.33 16.96
C TRP A 291 6.75 7.51 17.95
N LYS A 292 5.59 6.93 17.64
CA LYS A 292 4.50 6.73 18.61
C LYS A 292 4.64 5.33 19.22
N VAL A 293 4.84 5.30 20.53
CA VAL A 293 4.87 4.06 21.33
C VAL A 293 3.61 3.99 22.16
N THR A 294 2.91 2.87 22.13
CA THR A 294 1.69 2.64 22.91
C THR A 294 1.83 1.36 23.74
N VAL A 295 1.57 1.46 25.05
CA VAL A 295 1.50 0.32 25.95
C VAL A 295 0.05 0.18 26.45
N GLU A 296 -0.59 -0.89 26.02
CA GLU A 296 -1.88 -1.33 26.54
C GLU A 296 -1.61 -2.31 27.68
N GLY A 297 -2.30 -2.14 28.81
CA GLY A 297 -2.07 -2.97 29.99
C GLY A 297 -3.35 -3.24 30.79
N PRO A 298 -3.22 -3.94 31.93
CA PRO A 298 -4.34 -4.19 32.82
C PRO A 298 -4.94 -2.88 33.38
N GLY A 299 -6.16 -2.97 33.89
CA GLY A 299 -6.81 -1.82 34.54
C GLY A 299 -5.97 -1.30 35.71
N GLY A 300 -5.85 0.02 35.82
CA GLY A 300 -5.04 0.68 36.85
C GLY A 300 -3.62 1.06 36.42
N LEU A 301 -3.30 0.92 35.13
CA LEU A 301 -2.03 1.39 34.56
C LEU A 301 -1.83 2.89 34.79
N ALA A 302 -0.66 3.26 35.29
CA ALA A 302 -0.25 4.62 35.60
C ALA A 302 1.08 4.99 34.93
N VAL A 303 1.34 6.29 34.79
CA VAL A 303 2.65 6.80 34.36
C VAL A 303 3.71 6.32 35.36
N GLY A 304 4.84 5.82 34.84
CA GLY A 304 5.91 5.20 35.63
C GLY A 304 5.74 3.69 35.89
N ASP A 305 4.65 3.06 35.42
CA ASP A 305 4.53 1.59 35.49
C ASP A 305 5.40 0.89 34.46
N VAL A 306 5.54 1.49 33.27
CA VAL A 306 6.37 0.99 32.18
C VAL A 306 7.20 2.14 31.65
N HIS A 307 8.52 1.97 31.66
CA HIS A 307 9.47 2.87 31.03
C HIS A 307 9.98 2.23 29.75
N ILE A 308 10.06 3.03 28.69
CA ILE A 308 10.64 2.64 27.42
C ILE A 308 11.68 3.69 27.08
N ASP A 309 12.87 3.23 26.72
CA ASP A 309 13.97 4.09 26.30
C ASP A 309 14.47 3.60 24.94
N GLU A 310 14.66 4.53 24.02
CA GLU A 310 15.41 4.31 22.78
C GLU A 310 16.88 4.17 23.15
N VAL A 311 17.47 2.99 22.94
CA VAL A 311 18.87 2.74 23.33
C VAL A 311 19.83 2.81 22.15
N GLY A 312 19.29 2.90 20.95
CA GLY A 312 20.04 3.20 19.76
C GLY A 312 19.26 2.90 18.49
N TRP A 313 19.78 3.43 17.40
CA TRP A 313 19.27 3.25 16.07
C TRP A 313 20.42 3.21 15.06
N GLN A 314 20.15 2.57 13.92
CA GLN A 314 21.07 2.51 12.80
C GLN A 314 20.29 2.74 11.52
N ASP A 315 20.64 3.82 10.86
CA ASP A 315 20.35 4.12 9.47
C ASP A 315 21.50 3.58 8.57
N PRO A 316 21.29 3.33 7.27
CA PRO A 316 22.38 3.13 6.31
C PRO A 316 23.60 4.06 6.47
N ASP A 317 23.38 5.35 6.73
CA ASP A 317 24.45 6.35 6.75
C ASP A 317 24.81 6.89 8.15
N GLU A 318 23.98 6.61 9.15
CA GLU A 318 24.18 7.10 10.52
C GLU A 318 23.86 6.02 11.57
N ILE A 319 24.57 6.08 12.70
CA ILE A 319 24.33 5.18 13.83
C ILE A 319 24.44 5.94 15.15
N SER A 320 23.50 5.69 16.05
CA SER A 320 23.52 6.21 17.41
C SER A 320 23.30 5.09 18.41
N ALA A 321 24.11 5.09 19.47
CA ALA A 321 23.94 4.23 20.65
C ALA A 321 23.65 5.08 21.91
N THR A 322 23.09 6.27 21.71
CA THR A 322 22.68 7.17 22.80
C THR A 322 21.33 6.74 23.33
N VAL A 323 21.14 6.87 24.64
CA VAL A 323 19.88 6.53 25.29
C VAL A 323 18.98 7.77 25.39
N PHE A 324 17.77 7.66 24.87
CA PHE A 324 16.72 8.68 24.89
C PHE A 324 15.44 8.12 25.51
N HIS A 325 14.85 8.83 26.47
CA HIS A 325 13.64 8.38 27.15
C HIS A 325 12.39 8.68 26.32
N TYR A 326 11.38 7.80 26.34
CA TYR A 326 10.06 8.10 25.82
C TYR A 326 9.15 8.66 26.93
N PRO A 327 8.76 9.94 26.91
CA PRO A 327 7.94 10.56 27.96
C PRO A 327 6.50 10.04 27.87
N MET A 328 6.19 9.02 28.67
CA MET A 328 4.90 8.33 28.62
C MET A 328 3.78 9.13 29.27
N SER A 329 2.63 9.18 28.62
CA SER A 329 1.41 9.82 29.13
C SER A 329 0.23 8.87 29.16
N LEU A 330 -0.68 9.01 30.13
CA LEU A 330 -1.87 8.16 30.23
C LEU A 330 -3.01 8.72 29.36
N VAL A 331 -3.33 8.05 28.24
CA VAL A 331 -4.39 8.43 27.30
C VAL A 331 -5.36 7.27 27.12
N GLY A 332 -6.63 7.46 27.51
CA GLY A 332 -7.66 6.44 27.34
C GLY A 332 -7.36 5.11 28.06
N GLY A 333 -6.62 5.14 29.17
CA GLY A 333 -6.21 3.95 29.92
C GLY A 333 -4.98 3.23 29.35
N LYS A 334 -4.30 3.83 28.36
CA LYS A 334 -3.06 3.33 27.75
C LYS A 334 -1.91 4.29 28.04
N LEU A 335 -0.69 3.80 28.15
CA LEU A 335 0.48 4.68 28.13
C LEU A 335 0.85 4.96 26.67
N VAL A 336 1.05 6.23 26.34
CA VAL A 336 1.37 6.68 24.99
C VAL A 336 2.49 7.72 25.08
N ALA A 337 3.53 7.52 24.29
CA ALA A 337 4.56 8.52 23.99
C ALA A 337 4.57 8.82 22.49
N LYS A 338 4.90 10.06 22.13
CA LYS A 338 5.14 10.52 20.76
C LYS A 338 6.51 11.20 20.75
N GLY A 339 7.47 10.61 20.04
CA GLY A 339 8.88 10.99 20.06
C GLY A 339 9.60 10.54 21.34
N SER A 340 10.91 10.32 21.22
CA SER A 340 11.83 10.22 22.35
C SER A 340 12.39 11.62 22.68
N CYS A 341 12.95 11.79 23.87
CA CYS A 341 13.53 13.07 24.29
C CYS A 341 14.71 13.48 23.39
N ALA A 342 14.77 14.76 23.00
CA ALA A 342 15.86 15.33 22.18
C ALA A 342 17.21 15.41 22.91
N ALA A 343 17.20 15.28 24.24
CA ALA A 343 18.41 15.17 25.05
C ALA A 343 18.42 13.82 25.75
N SER A 344 19.61 13.24 25.90
CA SER A 344 19.78 12.03 26.70
C SER A 344 19.27 12.29 28.13
N ASP A 345 18.29 11.50 28.55
CA ASP A 345 17.65 11.62 29.86
C ASP A 345 17.87 10.32 30.66
N PRO A 346 18.99 10.25 31.41
CA PRO A 346 19.26 9.10 32.27
C PRO A 346 18.45 9.13 33.57
N GLU A 347 17.69 10.20 33.85
CA GLU A 347 16.90 10.37 35.08
C GLU A 347 15.42 9.98 34.90
N HIS A 348 15.02 9.58 33.68
CA HIS A 348 13.65 9.13 33.33
C HIS A 348 12.57 10.17 33.68
N GLY A 349 12.82 11.43 33.34
CA GLY A 349 11.83 12.49 33.52
C GLY A 349 10.72 12.38 32.48
N ASP A 350 9.46 12.25 32.92
CA ASP A 350 8.28 12.17 32.03
C ASP A 350 7.96 13.49 31.28
N ALA A 351 8.87 14.46 31.29
CA ALA A 351 8.71 15.76 30.63
C ALA A 351 10.03 16.22 29.99
N CYS A 352 10.07 16.15 28.66
CA CYS A 352 11.19 16.61 27.85
C CYS A 352 10.68 17.21 26.53
N ALA A 353 11.53 18.00 25.87
CA ALA A 353 11.31 18.30 24.46
C ALA A 353 11.61 17.02 23.67
N VAL A 354 10.69 16.63 22.80
CA VAL A 354 10.85 15.46 21.92
C VAL A 354 11.46 15.90 20.60
N ASP A 355 12.28 15.02 20.02
CA ASP A 355 12.90 15.26 18.72
C ASP A 355 12.00 14.76 17.59
N ASP A 356 12.25 15.23 16.38
CA ASP A 356 11.73 14.66 15.14
C ASP A 356 12.88 14.26 14.20
N PHE A 357 12.57 13.44 13.21
CA PHE A 357 13.53 13.01 12.21
C PHE A 357 12.84 12.85 10.86
N ASP A 358 13.62 12.82 9.79
CA ASP A 358 13.09 12.65 8.44
C ASP A 358 13.15 11.16 8.06
N VAL A 359 12.20 10.68 7.28
CA VAL A 359 12.22 9.34 6.67
C VAL A 359 12.47 9.51 5.18
N ASP A 360 13.69 9.23 4.74
CA ASP A 360 14.11 9.39 3.36
C ASP A 360 13.60 8.26 2.44
N PRO A 361 13.60 8.51 1.11
CA PRO A 361 13.35 7.46 0.14
C PRO A 361 14.32 6.29 0.32
N LEU A 362 13.77 5.07 0.37
CA LEU A 362 14.54 3.82 0.48
C LEU A 362 15.24 3.58 1.82
N ASP A 363 14.92 4.37 2.85
CA ASP A 363 15.37 4.13 4.22
C ASP A 363 15.12 2.69 4.68
N ASP A 364 16.11 2.12 5.37
CA ASP A 364 16.05 0.81 5.99
C ASP A 364 16.74 0.85 7.36
N PHE A 365 16.14 1.58 8.30
CA PHE A 365 16.74 1.80 9.61
C PHE A 365 16.22 0.81 10.67
N LEU A 366 17.12 0.44 11.59
CA LEU A 366 16.89 -0.40 12.76
C LEU A 366 16.80 0.49 13.99
N ASN A 367 15.77 0.32 14.81
CA ASN A 367 15.68 0.93 16.13
C ASN A 367 15.64 -0.15 17.22
N ILE A 368 16.37 0.06 18.31
CA ILE A 368 16.38 -0.83 19.48
C ILE A 368 15.91 -0.05 20.70
N ASP A 369 14.98 -0.65 21.42
CA ASP A 369 14.41 -0.08 22.63
C ASP A 369 14.62 -0.98 23.82
N SER A 370 14.84 -0.36 24.97
CA SER A 370 14.73 -1.02 26.26
C SER A 370 13.32 -0.83 26.84
N VAL A 371 12.85 -1.84 27.56
CA VAL A 371 11.57 -1.83 28.26
C VAL A 371 11.82 -2.27 29.70
N HIS A 372 11.31 -1.47 30.63
CA HIS A 372 11.39 -1.72 32.06
C HIS A 372 10.01 -1.63 32.70
N PHE A 373 9.55 -2.74 33.29
CA PHE A 373 8.32 -2.78 34.09
C PHE A 373 8.66 -2.48 35.55
N SER A 374 8.06 -1.45 36.13
CA SER A 374 8.27 -1.11 37.53
C SER A 374 7.75 -2.22 38.46
N ALA A 375 8.22 -2.23 39.71
CA ALA A 375 7.70 -3.15 40.72
C ALA A 375 6.21 -2.93 41.01
N GLY A 376 5.74 -1.68 40.88
CA GLY A 376 4.36 -1.26 41.13
C GLY A 376 3.39 -1.55 39.99
N ALA A 377 3.88 -1.84 38.78
CA ALA A 377 3.04 -2.07 37.61
C ALA A 377 2.03 -3.21 37.85
N PRO A 378 0.76 -3.07 37.46
CA PRO A 378 -0.26 -4.09 37.64
C PRO A 378 0.12 -5.48 37.07
N ALA A 379 -0.30 -6.55 37.72
CA ALA A 379 -0.17 -7.90 37.14
C ALA A 379 -1.17 -8.08 35.98
N GLY A 380 -0.75 -8.76 34.92
CA GLY A 380 -1.60 -9.09 33.76
C GLY A 380 -0.88 -8.98 32.42
N THR A 381 -1.67 -8.91 31.35
CA THR A 381 -1.17 -8.86 29.97
C THR A 381 -0.92 -7.42 29.54
N TYR A 382 0.25 -7.21 28.93
CA TYR A 382 0.65 -5.96 28.31
C TYR A 382 0.88 -6.18 26.82
N THR A 383 0.46 -5.21 26.01
CA THR A 383 0.69 -5.16 24.57
C THR A 383 1.42 -3.87 24.25
N ILE A 384 2.64 -4.00 23.71
CA ILE A 384 3.47 -2.87 23.31
C ILE A 384 3.34 -2.72 21.79
N LYS A 385 3.14 -1.49 21.34
CA LYS A 385 2.96 -1.15 19.93
C LYS A 385 3.83 0.02 19.51
N ARG A 386 4.19 0.04 18.22
CA ARG A 386 5.01 1.03 17.54
C ARG A 386 4.30 1.51 16.27
N GLN A 387 4.42 2.80 15.98
CA GLN A 387 3.91 3.40 14.76
C GLN A 387 4.69 4.69 14.49
N LEU A 388 4.98 5.01 13.22
CA LEU A 388 5.45 6.32 12.84
C LEU A 388 4.25 7.25 12.63
N VAL A 389 4.37 8.46 13.14
CA VAL A 389 3.34 9.50 13.03
C VAL A 389 3.96 10.81 12.59
N ASP A 390 3.18 11.60 11.89
CA ASP A 390 3.52 12.99 11.58
C ASP A 390 3.55 13.82 12.87
N THR A 391 4.58 14.65 13.05
CA THR A 391 4.79 15.38 14.31
C THR A 391 3.73 16.44 14.56
N GLU A 392 3.23 17.10 13.51
CA GLU A 392 2.28 18.21 13.64
C GLU A 392 0.84 17.71 13.85
N THR A 393 0.41 16.78 13.01
CA THR A 393 -0.97 16.27 12.97
C THR A 393 -1.15 15.09 13.92
N GLY A 394 -0.10 14.30 14.15
CA GLY A 394 -0.19 13.01 14.83
C GLY A 394 -0.84 11.91 13.98
N ASP A 395 -1.04 12.15 12.69
CA ASP A 395 -1.61 11.17 11.77
C ASP A 395 -0.62 10.04 11.51
N PRO A 396 -1.11 8.80 11.33
CA PRO A 396 -0.25 7.64 11.12
C PRO A 396 0.41 7.66 9.74
N LEU A 397 1.73 7.48 9.71
CA LEU A 397 2.56 7.38 8.51
C LEU A 397 3.02 5.93 8.22
N SER A 398 2.84 5.03 9.20
CA SER A 398 3.11 3.61 9.06
C SER A 398 1.95 2.74 9.58
N ASN A 399 2.05 1.44 9.31
CA ASN A 399 1.27 0.43 10.02
C ASN A 399 1.51 0.52 11.55
N GLU A 400 0.48 0.21 12.34
CA GLU A 400 0.63 0.03 13.79
C GLU A 400 1.15 -1.39 14.06
N LEU A 401 2.44 -1.50 14.41
CA LEU A 401 3.11 -2.76 14.72
C LEU A 401 2.86 -3.14 16.19
N THR A 402 2.37 -4.35 16.45
CA THR A 402 2.45 -4.95 17.79
C THR A 402 3.83 -5.59 17.97
N VAL A 403 4.70 -4.98 18.79
CA VAL A 403 6.08 -5.46 18.98
C VAL A 403 6.16 -6.60 19.98
N ALA A 404 5.35 -6.55 21.04
CA ALA A 404 5.35 -7.57 22.08
C ALA A 404 4.00 -7.71 22.75
N VAL A 405 3.66 -8.95 23.12
CA VAL A 405 2.57 -9.28 24.05
C VAL A 405 3.17 -10.07 25.20
N VAL A 406 3.19 -9.50 26.40
CA VAL A 406 3.86 -10.08 27.57
C VAL A 406 2.93 -10.18 28.76
N VAL A 407 3.23 -11.10 29.67
CA VAL A 407 2.51 -11.26 30.93
C VAL A 407 3.43 -10.90 32.08
N LYS A 408 3.02 -9.93 32.90
CA LYS A 408 3.62 -9.65 34.21
C LYS A 408 2.85 -10.45 35.27
N PRO A 409 3.50 -11.40 35.97
CA PRO A 409 2.84 -12.27 36.93
C PRO A 409 2.35 -11.55 38.19
#